data_AF-A0A6P1U8I3-F1
#
_entry.id   AF-A0A6P1U8I3-F1
#
_cell.length_a   1.000
_cell.length_b   1.000
_cell.length_c   1.000
_cell.angle_alpha   90.00
_cell.angle_beta   90.00
_cell.angle_gamma   90.00
#
_symmetry.space_group_name_H-M   'P 1'
#
loop_
_entity.id
_entity.type
_entity.pdbx_description
1 polymer ?
#
loop_
_entity_poly.entity_id
_entity_poly.type
_entity_poly.pdbx_seq_one_letter_code
_entity_poly.pdbx_strand_id
1 'polypeptide(L)'
;MTDSAQRNPAGIRQAGNPIRAEIQRFLQGLADLQFREMVAPQMLPTLYQFGILLSMILTVYLVVCAFGRSTGAGVIWLLALGPALFLALVTGLRIGLEVLLAIFRLVVHVERLDEVAHQIQGQTEEIVEDLPRIKFWRAFTRPRKSEPQV
;
A
#
# COMPACT_ATOMS: atom_id res chain seq x y z
N MET A 1 -59.52 -20.08 19.89
CA MET A 1 -59.73 -20.86 18.66
C MET A 1 -59.86 -19.83 17.55
N THR A 2 -58.89 -19.56 16.67
CA THR A 2 -57.79 -20.31 16.05
C THR A 2 -56.70 -19.28 15.70
N ASP A 3 -55.50 -19.31 16.25
CA ASP A 3 -54.38 -20.22 15.96
C ASP A 3 -53.81 -20.11 14.53
N SER A 4 -52.55 -19.66 14.51
CA SER A 4 -51.46 -19.92 13.56
C SER A 4 -51.75 -20.12 12.07
N ALA A 5 -51.52 -19.08 11.25
CA ALA A 5 -51.02 -19.29 9.87
C ALA A 5 -50.57 -17.98 9.17
N GLN A 6 -49.70 -17.18 9.77
CA GLN A 6 -48.84 -16.30 8.96
C GLN A 6 -47.45 -16.92 8.86
N ARG A 7 -47.42 -18.10 8.24
CA ARG A 7 -46.20 -18.80 7.86
C ARG A 7 -45.62 -18.08 6.66
N ASN A 8 -44.71 -17.14 6.92
CA ASN A 8 -43.87 -16.47 5.92
C ASN A 8 -43.07 -17.52 5.11
N PRO A 9 -43.38 -17.82 3.84
CA PRO A 9 -42.73 -18.89 3.09
C PRO A 9 -41.79 -18.33 2.01
N ALA A 10 -40.94 -17.36 2.35
CA ALA A 10 -40.02 -16.80 1.36
C ALA A 10 -38.65 -16.35 1.90
N GLY A 11 -38.20 -16.91 3.03
CA GLY A 11 -36.82 -16.73 3.53
C GLY A 11 -35.78 -17.65 2.87
N ILE A 12 -36.07 -18.24 1.70
CA ILE A 12 -35.18 -19.19 1.02
C ILE A 12 -34.96 -18.74 -0.43
N ARG A 13 -34.36 -17.57 -0.63
CA ARG A 13 -33.75 -17.26 -1.93
C ARG A 13 -32.40 -16.59 -1.73
N GLN A 14 -31.40 -17.26 -2.31
CA GLN A 14 -30.03 -16.83 -2.55
C GLN A 14 -28.99 -17.17 -1.47
N ALA A 15 -28.87 -18.45 -1.14
CA ALA A 15 -27.54 -19.04 -0.95
C ALA A 15 -26.85 -19.18 -2.34
N GLY A 16 -26.64 -18.05 -3.03
CA GLY A 16 -25.69 -18.04 -4.15
C GLY A 16 -24.33 -18.38 -3.54
N ASN A 17 -23.67 -19.43 -4.06
CA ASN A 17 -22.46 -19.97 -3.46
C ASN A 17 -21.49 -18.82 -3.12
N PRO A 18 -21.28 -18.50 -1.81
CA PRO A 18 -20.58 -17.28 -1.41
C PRO A 18 -19.15 -17.25 -1.98
N ILE A 19 -18.58 -18.44 -2.13
CA ILE A 19 -17.27 -18.69 -2.73
C ILE A 19 -17.21 -18.18 -4.18
N ARG A 20 -18.28 -18.36 -4.98
CA ARG A 20 -18.29 -17.88 -6.38
C ARG A 20 -18.38 -16.36 -6.46
N ALA A 21 -19.16 -15.73 -5.60
CA ALA A 21 -19.26 -14.27 -5.55
C ALA A 21 -17.94 -13.64 -5.08
N GLU A 22 -17.25 -14.28 -4.13
CA GLU A 22 -15.94 -13.87 -3.64
C GLU A 22 -14.85 -14.04 -4.72
N ILE A 23 -14.83 -15.18 -5.42
CA ILE A 23 -13.93 -15.41 -6.57
C ILE A 23 -14.21 -14.39 -7.68
N GLN A 24 -15.46 -14.07 -7.97
CA GLN A 24 -15.81 -13.17 -9.05
C GLN A 24 -15.43 -11.70 -8.73
N ARG A 25 -15.60 -11.28 -7.47
CA ARG A 25 -15.09 -9.99 -6.99
C ARG A 25 -13.57 -9.94 -6.98
N PHE A 26 -12.91 -11.04 -6.61
CA PHE A 26 -11.45 -11.17 -6.66
C PHE A 26 -10.92 -11.07 -8.10
N LEU A 27 -11.53 -11.77 -9.06
CA LEU A 27 -11.17 -11.69 -10.47
C LEU A 27 -11.46 -10.30 -11.07
N GLN A 28 -12.53 -9.63 -10.66
CA GLN A 28 -12.79 -8.25 -11.03
C GLN A 28 -11.76 -7.28 -10.44
N GLY A 29 -11.33 -7.48 -9.19
CA GLY A 29 -10.24 -6.71 -8.58
C GLY A 29 -8.88 -6.96 -9.22
N LEU A 30 -8.60 -8.18 -9.69
CA LEU A 30 -7.40 -8.50 -10.49
C LEU A 30 -7.45 -7.88 -11.90
N ALA A 31 -8.64 -7.75 -12.48
CA ALA A 31 -8.86 -7.12 -13.78
C ALA A 31 -8.94 -5.58 -13.70
N ASP A 32 -9.03 -5.01 -12.50
CA ASP A 32 -8.95 -3.57 -12.27
C ASP A 32 -7.48 -3.12 -12.30
N LEU A 33 -6.94 -3.07 -13.51
CA LEU A 33 -5.60 -2.55 -13.83
C LEU A 33 -5.52 -1.01 -13.74
N GLN A 34 -6.60 -0.34 -13.31
CA GLN A 34 -6.73 1.11 -13.37
C GLN A 34 -6.41 1.83 -12.06
N PHE A 35 -6.21 1.11 -10.93
CA PHE A 35 -5.72 1.64 -9.64
C PHE A 35 -6.28 3.04 -9.27
N ARG A 36 -7.56 3.30 -9.52
CA ARG A 36 -8.15 4.65 -9.42
C ARG A 36 -8.65 4.99 -8.00
N GLU A 37 -8.65 4.01 -7.11
CA GLU A 37 -8.89 4.15 -5.67
C GLU A 37 -7.79 3.38 -4.91
N MET A 38 -7.39 3.89 -3.74
CA MET A 38 -6.35 3.33 -2.88
C MET A 38 -6.76 1.97 -2.25
N VAL A 39 -7.03 0.96 -3.06
CA VAL A 39 -7.35 -0.43 -2.64
C VAL A 39 -6.07 -1.30 -2.64
N ALA A 40 -4.96 -0.78 -3.18
CA ALA A 40 -3.69 -1.49 -3.34
C ALA A 40 -3.15 -2.15 -2.06
N PRO A 41 -3.22 -1.56 -0.84
CA PRO A 41 -2.69 -2.21 0.37
C PRO A 41 -3.47 -3.47 0.79
N GLN A 42 -4.73 -3.58 0.39
CA GLN A 42 -5.64 -4.61 0.91
C GLN A 42 -5.56 -5.93 0.13
N MET A 43 -5.14 -5.89 -1.15
CA MET A 43 -5.00 -7.08 -2.00
C MET A 43 -3.61 -7.74 -1.94
N LEU A 44 -2.61 -7.07 -1.35
CA LEU A 44 -1.26 -7.59 -1.16
C LEU A 44 -1.16 -8.93 -0.40
N PRO A 45 -1.85 -9.15 0.75
CA PRO A 45 -1.76 -10.42 1.46
C PRO A 45 -2.32 -11.60 0.63
N THR A 46 -3.37 -11.36 -0.15
CA THR A 46 -3.94 -12.36 -1.05
C THR A 46 -2.97 -12.69 -2.18
N LEU A 47 -2.35 -11.67 -2.78
CA LEU A 47 -1.34 -11.88 -3.83
C LEU A 47 -0.12 -12.67 -3.31
N TYR A 48 0.29 -12.45 -2.06
CA TYR A 48 1.34 -13.24 -1.42
C TYR A 48 0.94 -14.72 -1.28
N GLN A 49 -0.28 -15.00 -0.81
CA GLN A 49 -0.80 -16.37 -0.69
C GLN A 49 -0.87 -17.08 -2.05
N PHE A 50 -1.37 -16.39 -3.08
CA PHE A 50 -1.38 -16.91 -4.44
C PHE A 50 0.03 -17.15 -4.98
N GLY A 51 0.96 -16.24 -4.75
CA GLY A 51 2.33 -16.40 -5.21
C GLY A 51 3.08 -17.53 -4.49
N ILE A 52 2.82 -17.77 -3.20
CA ILE A 52 3.33 -18.97 -2.50
C ILE A 52 2.75 -20.24 -3.13
N LEU A 53 1.44 -20.29 -3.35
CA LEU A 53 0.78 -21.46 -3.94
C LEU A 53 1.33 -21.75 -5.35
N LEU A 54 1.48 -20.72 -6.17
CA LEU A 54 2.04 -20.84 -7.51
C LEU A 54 3.50 -21.30 -7.48
N SER A 55 4.30 -20.75 -6.55
CA SER A 55 5.70 -21.18 -6.34
C SER A 55 5.78 -22.64 -5.93
N MET A 56 4.90 -23.09 -5.03
CA MET A 56 4.84 -24.49 -4.61
C MET A 56 4.49 -25.42 -5.79
N ILE A 57 3.45 -25.09 -6.56
CA ILE A 57 3.04 -25.87 -7.73
C ILE A 57 4.17 -25.94 -8.76
N LEU A 58 4.81 -24.81 -9.06
CA LEU A 58 5.91 -24.74 -10.00
C LEU A 58 7.10 -25.60 -9.55
N THR A 59 7.50 -25.50 -8.28
CA THR A 59 8.59 -26.32 -7.73
C THR A 59 8.26 -27.82 -7.81
N VAL A 60 7.06 -28.23 -7.39
CA VAL A 60 6.64 -29.65 -7.46
C VAL A 60 6.63 -30.15 -8.90
N TYR A 61 6.09 -29.36 -9.83
CA TYR A 61 6.08 -29.68 -11.26
C TYR A 61 7.49 -29.94 -11.80
N LEU A 62 8.43 -29.04 -11.49
CA LEU A 62 9.82 -29.17 -11.94
C LEU A 62 10.53 -30.39 -11.34
N VAL A 63 10.27 -30.71 -10.07
CA VAL A 63 10.78 -31.92 -9.43
C VAL A 63 10.26 -33.18 -10.14
N VAL A 64 8.96 -33.24 -10.46
CA VAL A 64 8.37 -34.37 -11.19
C VAL A 64 8.99 -34.50 -12.59
N CYS A 65 9.17 -33.40 -13.31
CA CYS A 65 9.86 -33.40 -14.60
C CYS A 65 11.32 -33.88 -14.49
N ALA A 66 12.02 -33.56 -13.39
CA ALA A 66 13.39 -34.01 -13.16
C ALA A 66 13.46 -35.54 -12.97
N PHE A 67 12.50 -36.13 -12.23
CA PHE A 67 12.38 -37.59 -12.13
C PHE A 67 12.10 -38.26 -13.48
N GLY A 68 11.36 -37.60 -14.37
CA GLY A 68 11.12 -38.08 -15.74
C GLY A 68 12.38 -38.15 -16.61
N ARG A 69 13.45 -37.42 -16.26
CA ARG A 69 14.74 -37.48 -16.98
C ARG A 69 15.69 -38.52 -16.38
N SER A 70 15.85 -38.54 -15.06
CA SER A 70 16.60 -39.58 -14.37
C SER A 70 16.30 -39.59 -12.87
N THR A 71 16.43 -40.76 -12.23
CA THR A 71 16.25 -40.90 -10.77
C THR A 71 17.25 -40.03 -9.99
N GLY A 72 18.50 -39.98 -10.44
CA GLY A 72 19.54 -39.16 -9.79
C GLY A 72 19.25 -37.66 -9.89
N ALA A 73 18.81 -37.17 -11.06
CA ALA A 73 18.42 -35.78 -11.22
C ALA A 73 17.20 -35.42 -10.37
N GLY A 74 16.21 -36.31 -10.29
CA GLY A 74 15.04 -36.15 -9.43
C GLY A 74 15.38 -36.01 -7.95
N VAL A 75 16.28 -36.84 -7.43
CA VAL A 75 16.73 -36.76 -6.03
C VAL A 75 17.47 -35.44 -5.75
N ILE A 76 18.36 -35.00 -6.63
CA ILE A 76 19.06 -33.71 -6.48
C ILE A 76 18.06 -32.54 -6.50
N TRP A 77 17.07 -32.61 -7.40
CA TRP A 77 16.00 -31.63 -7.46
C TRP A 77 15.12 -31.64 -6.22
N LEU A 78 14.80 -32.80 -5.68
CA LEU A 78 13.95 -32.90 -4.49
C LEU A 78 14.66 -32.42 -3.22
N LEU A 79 15.95 -32.76 -3.03
CA LEU A 79 16.67 -32.47 -1.80
C LEU A 79 17.33 -31.09 -1.77
N ALA A 80 17.82 -30.60 -2.91
CA ALA A 80 18.64 -29.39 -2.96
C ALA A 80 17.98 -28.29 -3.80
N LEU A 81 17.79 -28.50 -5.10
CA LEU A 81 17.37 -27.43 -6.01
C LEU A 81 15.93 -26.99 -5.80
N GLY A 82 15.02 -27.92 -5.49
CA GLY A 82 13.60 -27.66 -5.27
C GLY A 82 13.36 -26.77 -4.06
N PRO A 83 13.84 -27.15 -2.85
CA PRO A 83 13.76 -26.29 -1.67
C PRO A 83 14.43 -24.93 -1.89
N ALA A 84 15.63 -24.91 -2.49
CA ALA A 84 16.34 -23.66 -2.79
C ALA A 84 15.55 -22.75 -3.74
N LEU A 85 14.97 -23.31 -4.81
CA LEU A 85 14.16 -22.57 -5.78
C LEU A 85 12.86 -22.06 -5.15
N PHE A 86 12.17 -22.88 -4.37
CA PHE A 86 10.95 -22.47 -3.67
C PHE A 86 11.23 -21.29 -2.74
N LEU A 87 12.29 -21.37 -1.92
CA LEU A 87 12.70 -20.29 -1.04
C LEU A 87 13.08 -19.04 -1.83
N ALA A 88 13.81 -19.18 -2.94
CA ALA A 88 14.18 -18.06 -3.80
C ALA A 88 12.94 -17.37 -4.39
N LEU A 89 11.96 -18.13 -4.89
CA LEU A 89 10.72 -17.60 -5.45
C LEU A 89 9.89 -16.88 -4.37
N VAL A 90 9.67 -17.51 -3.22
CA VAL A 90 8.88 -16.90 -2.12
C VAL A 90 9.58 -15.67 -1.56
N THR A 91 10.91 -15.71 -1.42
CA THR A 91 11.69 -14.56 -0.94
C THR A 91 11.69 -13.42 -1.95
N GLY A 92 11.89 -13.72 -3.24
CA GLY A 92 11.80 -12.72 -4.31
C GLY A 92 10.42 -12.06 -4.37
N LEU A 93 9.36 -12.86 -4.25
CA LEU A 93 8.00 -12.36 -4.12
C LEU A 93 7.83 -11.47 -2.89
N ARG A 94 8.35 -11.89 -1.72
CA ARG A 94 8.28 -11.10 -0.48
C ARG A 94 8.97 -9.75 -0.64
N ILE A 95 10.18 -9.73 -1.21
CA ILE A 95 10.92 -8.50 -1.48
C ILE A 95 10.15 -7.62 -2.45
N GLY A 96 9.62 -8.18 -3.54
CA GLY A 96 8.84 -7.44 -4.53
C GLY A 96 7.59 -6.79 -3.92
N LEU A 97 6.85 -7.53 -3.09
CA LEU A 97 5.68 -7.00 -2.38
C LEU A 97 6.05 -5.96 -1.33
N GLU A 98 7.16 -6.15 -0.63
CA GLU A 98 7.67 -5.20 0.36
C GLU A 98 8.07 -3.87 -0.30
N VAL A 99 8.75 -3.93 -1.45
CA VAL A 99 9.08 -2.76 -2.26
C VAL A 99 7.82 -2.08 -2.80
N LEU A 100 6.87 -2.85 -3.32
CA LEU A 100 5.61 -2.31 -3.82
C LEU A 100 4.83 -1.59 -2.70
N LEU A 101 4.74 -2.21 -1.53
CA LEU A 101 4.11 -1.63 -0.34
C LEU A 101 4.86 -0.41 0.17
N ALA A 102 6.19 -0.41 0.13
CA ALA A 102 7.00 0.74 0.50
C ALA A 102 6.74 1.94 -0.42
N ILE A 103 6.61 1.71 -1.73
CA ILE A 103 6.26 2.75 -2.70
C ILE A 103 4.85 3.30 -2.43
N PHE A 104 3.86 2.43 -2.23
CA PHE A 104 2.51 2.90 -1.89
C PHE A 104 2.48 3.69 -0.58
N ARG A 105 3.21 3.24 0.45
CA ARG A 105 3.34 3.99 1.69
C ARG A 105 4.01 5.34 1.48
N LEU A 106 5.04 5.42 0.64
CA LEU A 106 5.72 6.68 0.34
C LEU A 106 4.74 7.71 -0.24
N VAL A 107 3.92 7.32 -1.21
CA VAL A 107 2.92 8.21 -1.84
C VAL A 107 1.95 8.77 -0.78
N VAL A 108 1.39 7.90 0.06
CA VAL A 108 0.46 8.32 1.13
C VAL A 108 1.12 9.25 2.15
N HIS A 109 2.42 9.06 2.43
CA HIS A 109 3.14 9.95 3.34
C HIS A 109 3.43 11.31 2.70
N VAL A 110 3.68 11.36 1.39
CA VAL A 110 3.89 12.62 0.66
C VAL A 110 2.63 13.50 0.69
N GLU A 111 1.45 12.93 0.56
CA GLU A 111 0.18 13.67 0.65
C GLU A 111 -0.02 14.36 2.01
N ARG A 112 0.33 13.68 3.12
CA ARG A 112 0.29 14.32 4.45
C ARG A 112 1.33 15.41 4.65
N LEU A 113 2.49 15.28 4.01
CA LEU A 113 3.53 16.29 4.09
C LEU A 113 3.11 17.59 3.40
N ASP A 114 2.34 17.49 2.32
CA ASP A 114 1.79 18.65 1.61
C ASP A 114 0.79 19.42 2.50
N GLU A 115 -0.06 18.69 3.23
CA GLU A 115 -1.04 19.26 4.15
C GLU A 115 -0.39 20.01 5.32
N VAL A 116 0.67 19.45 5.90
CA VAL A 116 1.46 20.10 6.97
C VAL A 116 2.24 21.29 6.43
N ALA A 117 2.80 21.20 5.24
CA ALA A 117 3.50 22.32 4.60
C ALA A 117 2.56 23.52 4.36
N HIS A 118 1.32 23.25 3.93
CA HIS A 118 0.30 24.28 3.76
C HIS A 118 -0.16 24.92 5.07
N GLN A 119 -0.29 24.14 6.15
CA GLN A 119 -0.61 24.70 7.48
C GLN A 119 0.50 25.62 8.02
N ILE A 120 1.76 25.26 7.82
CA ILE A 120 2.91 26.08 8.26
C ILE A 120 2.95 27.42 7.49
N GLN A 121 2.63 27.41 6.20
CA GLN A 121 2.52 28.64 5.41
C GLN A 121 1.40 29.55 5.93
N GLY A 122 0.23 29.01 6.22
CA GLY A 122 -0.91 29.78 6.76
C GLY A 122 -0.63 30.42 8.12
N GLN A 123 0.02 29.70 9.05
CA GLN A 123 0.37 30.28 10.36
C GLN A 123 1.45 31.36 10.25
N THR A 124 2.33 31.29 9.25
CA THR A 124 3.36 32.31 9.06
C THR A 124 2.75 33.64 8.60
N GLU A 125 1.68 33.64 7.79
CA GLU A 125 0.95 34.86 7.42
C GLU A 125 0.25 35.50 8.63
N GLU A 126 -0.44 34.70 9.45
CA GLU A 126 -1.13 35.19 10.66
C GLU A 126 -0.14 35.78 11.68
N ILE A 127 1.01 35.12 11.89
CA ILE A 127 2.07 35.63 12.78
C ILE A 127 2.71 36.90 12.21
N VAL A 128 2.83 37.03 10.88
CA VAL A 128 3.34 38.25 10.24
C VAL A 128 2.35 39.42 10.34
N GLU A 129 1.04 39.17 10.31
CA GLU A 129 0.01 40.19 10.50
C GLU A 129 -0.13 40.66 11.95
N ASP A 130 0.04 39.76 12.93
CA ASP A 130 -0.07 40.07 14.36
C ASP A 130 1.26 40.56 14.98
N LEU A 131 2.34 40.62 14.20
CA LEU A 131 3.58 41.22 14.66
C LEU A 131 3.42 42.75 14.72
N PRO A 132 3.54 43.40 15.91
CA PRO A 132 3.57 44.85 15.98
C PRO A 132 4.68 45.34 15.06
N ARG A 133 4.39 46.28 14.15
CA ARG A 133 5.37 46.84 13.20
C ARG A 133 6.41 47.66 13.98
N ILE A 134 7.34 46.99 14.64
CA ILE A 134 8.42 47.63 15.37
C ILE A 134 9.36 48.22 14.31
N LYS A 135 9.33 49.54 14.16
CA LYS A 135 10.20 50.28 13.24
C LYS A 135 11.61 50.40 13.85
N PHE A 136 12.37 49.30 13.88
CA PHE A 136 13.72 49.27 14.47
C PHE A 136 14.70 50.26 13.81
N TRP A 137 14.41 50.68 12.58
CA TRP A 137 15.38 51.36 11.71
C TRP A 137 15.32 52.89 11.74
N ARG A 138 14.54 53.53 12.61
CA ARG A 138 14.36 55.01 12.57
C ARG A 138 15.20 55.82 13.57
N ALA A 139 16.31 55.29 14.08
CA ALA A 139 17.13 55.99 15.08
C ALA A 139 18.58 56.28 14.68
N PHE A 140 18.93 56.29 13.38
CA PHE A 140 20.29 56.61 12.97
C PHE A 140 20.39 57.64 11.84
N THR A 141 19.87 58.84 12.07
CA THR A 141 20.32 60.04 11.33
C THR A 141 20.22 61.26 12.25
N ARG A 142 21.34 61.57 12.91
CA ARG A 142 21.63 62.93 13.36
C ARG A 142 23.03 63.30 12.86
N PRO A 143 23.18 64.01 11.73
CA PRO A 143 24.42 64.67 11.43
C PRO A 143 24.56 65.84 12.41
N ARG A 144 25.55 65.78 13.31
CA ARG A 144 25.92 66.91 14.16
C ARG A 144 26.68 67.91 13.28
N LYS A 145 25.96 68.83 12.64
CA LYS A 145 26.53 70.09 12.16
C LYS A 145 26.29 71.14 13.25
N SER A 146 27.34 71.47 13.97
CA SER A 146 27.36 72.64 14.85
C SER A 146 28.69 73.34 14.64
N GLU A 147 28.67 74.24 13.66
CA GLU A 147 29.52 75.42 13.63
C GLU A 147 28.60 76.59 14.01
N PRO A 148 28.96 77.37 15.03
CA PRO A 148 29.06 78.82 14.84
C PRO A 148 30.35 79.36 15.49
N GLN A 149 31.10 80.20 14.78
CA GLN A 149 30.95 81.66 14.79
C GLN A 149 31.08 82.27 16.19
N VAL A 150 32.31 82.64 16.56
CA VAL A 150 32.69 84.01 16.97
C VAL A 150 34.14 84.26 16.56
#